data_AF-A0A969NYF9-F1
#
_entry.id   AF-A0A969NYF9-F1
#
_cell.length_a   1.000
_cell.length_b   1.000
_cell.length_c   1.000
_cell.angle_alpha   90.00
_cell.angle_beta   90.00
_cell.angle_gamma   90.00
#
_symmetry.space_group_name_H-M   'P 1'
#
loop_
_entity.id
_entity.type
_entity.pdbx_description
1 polymer ?
#
loop_
_entity_poly.entity_id
_entity_poly.type
_entity_poly.pdbx_seq_one_letter_code
_entity_poly.pdbx_strand_id
1 'polypeptide(L)'
;WDEDYRPVVEQAATIQVTEEQVHWWDWERTSGRPERPQTMKLGGLLGSAVLHDVGPAVRTVLLAGSVVHVGKACVFGHGGYGVQRAD
;
A
#
# COMPACT_ATOMS: atom_id res chain seq x y z
N TRP A 1 13.79 16.65 -8.29
CA TRP A 1 13.65 15.22 -7.97
C TRP A 1 14.13 14.47 -9.19
N ASP A 2 15.39 14.06 -9.16
CA ASP A 2 16.09 13.44 -10.30
C ASP A 2 16.67 12.07 -9.91
N GLU A 3 16.26 11.57 -8.75
CA GLU A 3 16.70 10.29 -8.19
C GLU A 3 15.92 9.15 -8.85
N ASP A 4 16.63 8.14 -9.33
CA ASP A 4 16.06 6.97 -9.98
C ASP A 4 15.50 6.00 -8.93
N TYR A 5 14.20 5.70 -9.01
CA TYR A 5 13.54 4.77 -8.10
C TYR A 5 13.68 3.30 -8.55
N ARG A 6 14.09 3.04 -9.79
CA ARG A 6 14.18 1.68 -10.36
C ARG A 6 15.05 0.73 -9.54
N PRO A 7 16.22 1.12 -9.00
CA PRO A 7 17.03 0.24 -8.16
C PRO A 7 16.28 -0.27 -6.92
N VAL A 8 15.39 0.56 -6.35
CA VAL A 8 14.57 0.16 -5.19
C VAL A 8 13.52 -0.88 -5.61
N VAL A 9 12.94 -0.73 -6.80
CA VAL A 9 11.97 -1.69 -7.35
C VAL A 9 12.64 -3.02 -7.67
N GLU A 10 13.83 -2.98 -8.27
CA GLU A 10 14.62 -4.18 -8.57
C GLU A 10 15.00 -4.92 -7.28
N GLN A 11 15.42 -4.21 -6.24
CA GLN A 11 15.66 -4.80 -4.93
C GLN A 11 14.38 -5.37 -4.31
N ALA A 12 13.24 -4.69 -4.44
CA ALA A 12 11.98 -5.18 -3.91
C ALA A 12 11.54 -6.48 -4.59
N ALA A 13 11.84 -6.65 -5.88
CA ALA A 13 11.49 -7.85 -6.64
C ALA A 13 12.24 -9.11 -6.18
N THR A 14 13.35 -8.96 -5.44
CA THR A 14 14.11 -10.11 -4.88
C THR A 14 13.68 -10.49 -3.48
N ILE A 15 12.76 -9.76 -2.85
CA ILE A 15 12.31 -10.01 -1.48
C ILE A 15 11.48 -11.29 -1.43
N GLN A 16 11.79 -12.16 -0.48
CA GLN A 16 10.96 -13.32 -0.19
C GLN A 16 9.75 -12.89 0.64
N VAL A 17 8.55 -13.28 0.19
CA VAL A 17 7.28 -13.04 0.87
C VAL A 17 6.76 -14.35 1.44
N THR A 18 6.39 -14.36 2.72
CA THR A 18 5.76 -15.50 3.40
C THR A 18 4.56 -15.07 4.22
N GLU A 19 3.78 -16.03 4.72
CA GLU A 19 2.59 -15.76 5.55
C GLU A 19 1.64 -14.74 4.90
N GLU A 20 1.52 -14.83 3.57
CA GLU A 20 0.66 -13.95 2.78
C GLU A 20 -0.81 -14.27 3.09
N GLN A 21 -1.43 -13.40 3.87
CA GLN A 21 -2.84 -13.45 4.25
C GLN A 21 -3.53 -12.21 3.67
N VAL A 22 -3.46 -12.06 2.35
CA VAL A 22 -4.06 -10.93 1.64
C VAL A 22 -5.29 -11.37 0.85
N HIS A 23 -6.27 -10.50 0.77
CA HIS A 23 -7.44 -10.68 -0.08
C HIS A 23 -7.87 -9.33 -0.67
N TRP A 24 -8.58 -9.41 -1.79
CA TRP A 24 -9.22 -8.23 -2.36
C TRP A 24 -10.48 -7.90 -1.58
N TRP A 25 -10.63 -6.64 -1.21
CA TRP A 25 -11.84 -6.12 -0.57
C TRP A 25 -12.46 -5.05 -1.44
N ASP A 26 -13.67 -5.31 -1.93
CA ASP A 26 -14.47 -4.32 -2.65
C ASP A 26 -15.19 -3.40 -1.66
N TRP A 27 -15.11 -2.10 -1.93
CA TRP A 27 -15.71 -1.07 -1.11
C TRP A 27 -16.37 -0.02 -2.00
N GLU A 28 -17.57 0.41 -1.66
CA GLU A 28 -18.24 1.48 -2.39
C GLU A 28 -18.44 2.71 -1.51
N ARG A 29 -18.41 3.89 -2.13
CA ARG A 29 -18.82 5.13 -1.47
C ARG A 29 -19.66 5.99 -2.41
N THR A 30 -20.68 6.62 -1.86
CA THR A 30 -21.43 7.69 -2.56
C THR A 30 -20.70 9.03 -2.42
N SER A 31 -20.53 9.76 -3.52
CA SER A 31 -19.94 11.09 -3.51
C SER A 31 -20.71 12.05 -2.60
N GLY A 32 -20.01 12.92 -1.87
CA GLY A 32 -20.63 13.90 -0.97
C GLY A 32 -21.32 15.08 -1.66
N ARG A 33 -21.60 15.01 -2.97
CA ARG A 33 -22.24 16.09 -3.74
C ARG A 33 -23.78 15.91 -3.70
N PRO A 34 -24.53 16.76 -2.98
CA PRO A 34 -25.96 16.55 -2.75
C PRO A 34 -26.79 16.54 -4.02
N GLU A 35 -26.49 17.44 -4.96
CA GLU A 35 -27.22 17.59 -6.22
C GLU A 35 -26.96 16.46 -7.24
N ARG A 36 -25.88 15.69 -7.08
CA ARG A 36 -25.54 14.60 -8.01
C ARG A 36 -24.72 13.51 -7.31
N PRO A 37 -25.37 12.62 -6.54
CA PRO A 37 -24.69 11.50 -5.93
C PRO A 37 -24.18 10.52 -7.00
N GLN A 38 -22.91 10.16 -6.89
CA GLN A 38 -22.26 9.17 -7.74
C GLN A 38 -21.69 8.06 -6.85
N THR A 39 -22.00 6.81 -7.16
CA THR A 39 -21.38 5.66 -6.50
C THR A 39 -20.01 5.43 -7.10
N MET A 40 -19.00 5.48 -6.25
CA MET A 40 -17.62 5.17 -6.59
C MET A 40 -17.34 3.74 -6.17
N LYS A 41 -16.96 2.90 -7.14
CA LYS A 41 -16.39 1.59 -6.86
C LYS A 41 -14.93 1.74 -6.50
N LEU A 42 -14.59 1.38 -5.28
CA LEU A 42 -13.25 1.33 -4.74
C LEU A 42 -12.93 -0.12 -4.40
N GLY A 43 -11.66 -0.41 -4.25
CA GLY A 43 -11.20 -1.73 -3.86
C GLY A 43 -9.70 -1.69 -3.64
N GLY A 44 -9.21 -2.66 -2.88
CA GLY A 44 -7.80 -2.78 -2.61
C GLY A 44 -7.48 -4.07 -1.87
N LEU A 45 -6.19 -4.29 -1.67
CA LEU A 45 -5.69 -5.39 -0.86
C LEU A 45 -5.87 -5.05 0.62
N LEU A 46 -6.42 -6.00 1.37
CA LEU A 46 -6.42 -6.02 2.83
C LEU A 46 -5.72 -7.28 3.31
N GLY A 47 -5.00 -7.17 4.43
CA GLY A 47 -4.31 -8.30 5.04
C GLY A 47 -2.89 -7.96 5.45
N SER A 48 -2.07 -9.01 5.51
CA SER A 48 -0.68 -8.94 5.95
C SER A 48 0.20 -9.92 5.17
N ALA A 49 1.50 -9.63 5.14
CA ALA A 49 2.52 -10.56 4.69
C ALA A 49 3.81 -10.29 5.46
N VAL A 50 4.65 -11.33 5.60
CA VAL A 50 6.00 -11.21 6.17
C VAL A 50 6.99 -11.10 5.01
N LEU A 51 7.83 -10.07 5.06
CA LEU A 51 8.87 -9.79 4.08
C LEU A 51 10.23 -10.13 4.69
N HIS A 52 10.99 -11.01 4.04
CA HIS A 52 12.33 -11.42 4.49
C HIS A 52 13.42 -10.71 3.69
N ASP A 53 14.60 -10.57 4.29
CA ASP A 53 15.79 -9.98 3.65
C ASP A 53 15.56 -8.58 3.07
N VAL A 54 14.70 -7.79 3.72
CA VAL A 54 14.35 -6.44 3.29
C VAL A 54 15.53 -5.48 3.51
N GLY A 55 16.18 -5.10 2.43
CA GLY A 55 17.29 -4.14 2.49
C GLY A 55 16.88 -2.71 2.86
N PRO A 56 17.84 -1.85 3.21
CA PRO A 56 17.57 -0.51 3.78
C PRO A 56 16.75 0.42 2.87
N ALA A 57 16.94 0.37 1.55
CA ALA A 57 16.23 1.24 0.62
C ALA A 57 14.74 0.87 0.54
N VAL A 58 14.43 -0.42 0.37
CA VAL A 58 13.04 -0.91 0.39
C VAL A 58 12.39 -0.67 1.75
N ARG A 59 13.12 -0.92 2.84
CA ARG A 59 12.64 -0.64 4.20
C ARG A 59 12.28 0.83 4.39
N THR A 60 13.10 1.75 3.85
CA THR A 60 12.85 3.20 3.93
C THR A 60 11.55 3.58 3.25
N VAL A 61 11.31 3.10 2.02
CA VAL A 61 10.07 3.43 1.30
C VAL A 61 8.84 2.76 1.91
N LEU A 62 8.98 1.55 2.48
CA LEU A 62 7.90 0.89 3.22
C LEU A 62 7.51 1.69 4.47
N LEU A 63 8.49 2.22 5.22
CA LEU A 63 8.22 3.07 6.37
C LEU A 63 7.59 4.41 5.94
N ALA A 64 8.10 5.04 4.88
CA ALA A 64 7.51 6.28 4.34
C ALA A 64 6.04 6.06 3.96
N GLY A 65 5.73 4.98 3.21
CA GLY A 65 4.37 4.65 2.80
C GLY A 65 3.43 4.34 3.96
N SER A 66 3.94 3.83 5.10
CA SER A 66 3.11 3.64 6.31
C SER A 66 2.64 4.96 6.93
N VAL A 67 3.33 6.08 6.66
CA VAL A 67 2.95 7.42 7.11
C VAL A 67 2.05 8.11 6.10
N VAL A 68 2.40 8.05 4.81
CA VAL A 68 1.71 8.84 3.77
C VAL A 68 0.55 8.12 3.09
N HIS A 69 0.40 6.81 3.33
CA HIS A 69 -0.44 5.88 2.57
C HIS A 69 -0.01 5.78 1.10
N VAL A 70 -0.32 4.66 0.44
CA VAL A 70 0.10 4.42 -0.96
C VAL A 70 -1.02 3.86 -1.83
N GLY A 71 -0.98 4.18 -3.11
CA GLY A 71 -1.95 3.70 -4.10
C GLY A 71 -3.07 4.69 -4.42
N LYS A 72 -4.18 4.20 -4.95
CA LYS A 72 -5.32 5.02 -5.36
C LYS A 72 -6.16 5.40 -4.14
N ALA A 73 -6.72 6.62 -4.16
CA ALA A 73 -7.68 7.09 -3.16
C ALA A 73 -7.10 7.28 -1.74
N CYS A 74 -5.79 7.48 -1.59
CA CYS A 74 -5.15 7.76 -0.28
C CYS A 74 -5.77 8.95 0.46
N VAL A 75 -6.18 10.00 -0.26
CA VAL A 75 -6.87 11.18 0.31
C VAL A 75 -8.21 10.84 0.99
N PHE A 76 -8.74 9.66 0.71
CA PHE A 76 -9.96 9.14 1.33
C PHE A 76 -9.68 8.07 2.39
N GLY A 77 -8.42 7.91 2.82
CA GLY A 77 -8.01 6.94 3.84
C GLY A 77 -7.63 5.55 3.32
N HIS A 78 -7.61 5.33 2.00
CA HIS A 78 -7.18 4.04 1.43
C HIS A 78 -5.65 3.89 1.44
N GLY A 79 -5.18 2.64 1.30
CA GLY A 79 -3.76 2.37 1.10
C GLY A 79 -2.88 2.54 2.34
N GLY A 80 -3.50 2.64 3.52
CA GLY A 80 -2.78 2.66 4.79
C GLY A 80 -2.35 1.25 5.20
N TYR A 81 -1.15 1.14 5.73
CA TYR A 81 -0.61 -0.09 6.29
C TYR A 81 0.39 0.23 7.40
N GLY A 82 0.65 -0.75 8.27
CA GLY A 82 1.68 -0.67 9.29
C GLY A 82 2.91 -1.49 8.91
N VAL A 83 4.06 -1.14 9.48
CA VAL A 83 5.29 -1.96 9.42
C VAL A 83 5.70 -2.30 10.83
N GLN A 84 5.88 -3.59 11.10
CA GLN A 84 6.39 -4.10 12.37
C GLN A 84 7.51 -5.11 12.10
N ARG A 85 8.37 -5.34 13.10
CA ARG A 85 9.32 -6.45 13.02
C ARG A 85 8.53 -7.73 13.28
N ALA A 86 8.83 -8.78 12.51
CA ALA A 86 8.42 -10.13 12.88
C ALA A 86 9.29 -10.59 14.06
N ASP A 87 8.66 -11.24 15.04
CA ASP A 87 9.31 -11.83 16.21
C ASP A 87 10.03 -13.15 15.87
#